data_AF-A0A2D6J0J7-F1
#
_entry.id   AF-A0A2D6J0J7-F1
#
_cell.length_a   1.000
_cell.length_b   1.000
_cell.length_c   1.000
_cell.angle_alpha   90.00
_cell.angle_beta   90.00
_cell.angle_gamma   90.00
#
_symmetry.space_group_name_H-M   'P 1'
#
loop_
_entity.id
_entity.type
_entity.pdbx_description
1 polymer ?
#
loop_
_entity_poly.entity_id
_entity_poly.type
_entity_poly.pdbx_seq_one_letter_code
_entity_poly.pdbx_strand_id
1 'polypeptide(L)' 'MVKGYLNKQIAAKLGISEQTIKNHVTSILRKLNANARTEAVVIAIKQGLISLD' A
#
# COMPACT_ATOMS: atom_id res chain seq x y z
N MET A 1 6.02 8.81 3.04
CA MET A 1 5.95 8.12 4.34
C MET A 1 5.11 6.84 4.29
N VAL A 2 5.75 5.67 4.45
CA VAL A 2 5.07 4.36 4.57
C VAL A 2 4.92 4.03 6.05
N LYS A 3 3.75 4.30 6.64
CA LYS A 3 3.53 4.22 8.09
C LYS A 3 3.25 2.82 8.67
N GLY A 4 3.48 1.75 7.89
CA GLY A 4 3.28 0.37 8.38
C GLY A 4 1.87 0.00 8.85
N TYR A 5 0.86 0.85 8.63
CA TYR A 5 -0.49 0.62 9.16
C TYR A 5 -1.11 -0.69 8.70
N LEU A 6 -1.90 -1.28 9.59
CA LEU A 6 -2.77 -2.41 9.32
C LEU A 6 -3.96 -1.97 8.45
N ASN A 7 -4.46 -2.86 7.60
CA ASN A 7 -5.61 -2.57 6.73
C ASN A 7 -6.83 -2.08 7.53
N LYS A 8 -7.08 -2.66 8.71
CA LYS A 8 -8.15 -2.22 9.62
C LYS A 8 -7.99 -0.78 10.11
N GLN A 9 -6.76 -0.34 10.38
CA GLN A 9 -6.49 1.04 10.82
C GLN A 9 -6.69 2.03 9.67
N ILE A 10 -6.26 1.66 8.46
CA ILE A 10 -6.46 2.47 7.25
C ILE A 10 -7.96 2.58 6.94
N ALA A 11 -8.68 1.45 7.00
CA ALA A 11 -10.12 1.36 6.81
C ALA A 11 -10.89 2.28 7.78
N ALA A 12 -10.58 2.19 9.08
CA ALA A 12 -11.18 3.03 10.10
C ALA A 12 -10.90 4.53 9.87
N LYS A 13 -9.66 4.88 9.47
CA LYS A 13 -9.29 6.27 9.19
C LYS A 13 -9.99 6.84 7.95
N LEU A 14 -10.26 6.00 6.96
CA LEU A 14 -10.89 6.41 5.69
C LEU A 14 -12.42 6.20 5.68
N GLY A 15 -13.01 5.61 6.73
CA GLY A 15 -14.45 5.34 6.80
C GLY A 15 -14.93 4.31 5.77
N ILE A 16 -14.06 3.39 5.35
CA ILE A 16 -14.37 2.34 4.35
C ILE A 16 -14.07 0.95 4.88
N SER A 17 -14.54 -0.09 4.18
CA SER A 17 -14.33 -1.47 4.61
C SER A 17 -12.86 -1.91 4.49
N GLU A 18 -12.43 -2.84 5.36
CA GLU A 18 -11.11 -3.47 5.24
C GLU A 18 -10.94 -4.22 3.90
N GLN A 19 -12.02 -4.81 3.38
CA GLN A 19 -11.99 -5.47 2.08
C GLN A 19 -11.69 -4.50 0.95
N THR A 20 -12.21 -3.27 1.02
CA THR A 20 -11.90 -2.20 0.06
C THR A 20 -10.40 -1.88 0.07
N ILE A 21 -9.79 -1.80 1.26
CA ILE A 21 -8.33 -1.62 1.40
C ILE A 21 -7.56 -2.79 0.80
N LYS A 22 -7.97 -4.04 1.05
CA LYS A 22 -7.34 -5.23 0.46
C LYS A 22 -7.37 -5.16 -1.07
N ASN A 23 -8.50 -4.77 -1.65
CA ASN A 23 -8.63 -4.60 -3.11
C ASN A 23 -7.68 -3.52 -3.65
N HIS A 24 -7.53 -2.39 -2.95
CA HIS A 24 -6.56 -1.35 -3.31
C HIS A 24 -5.12 -1.87 -3.25
N VAL A 25 -4.74 -2.59 -2.18
CA VAL A 25 -3.40 -3.19 -2.06
C VAL A 25 -3.13 -4.14 -3.22
N THR A 26 -4.05 -5.06 -3.53
CA THR A 26 -3.91 -5.97 -4.68
C THR A 26 -3.75 -5.23 -5.99
N SER A 27 -4.52 -4.15 -6.21
CA SER A 27 -4.39 -3.31 -7.40
C SER A 27 -3.02 -2.65 -7.50
N ILE A 28 -2.50 -2.12 -6.39
CA ILE A 28 -1.18 -1.49 -6.31
C ILE A 28 -0.08 -2.52 -6.60
N LEU A 29 -0.14 -3.70 -5.97
CA LEU A 29 0.82 -4.78 -6.21
C LEU A 29 0.87 -5.16 -7.69
N ARG A 30 -0.30 -5.33 -8.32
CA ARG A 30 -0.39 -5.62 -9.76
C ARG A 30 0.19 -4.51 -10.62
N LYS A 31 -0.12 -3.24 -10.32
CA LYS A 31 0.40 -2.08 -11.09
C LYS A 31 1.91 -1.92 -10.98
N LEU A 32 2.48 -2.29 -9.83
CA LEU A 32 3.92 -2.24 -9.58
C LEU A 32 4.62 -3.56 -9.93
N ASN A 33 3.88 -4.57 -10.42
CA ASN A 33 4.38 -5.91 -10.67
C ASN A 33 5.15 -6.51 -9.47
N ALA A 34 4.61 -6.31 -8.26
CA ALA A 34 5.18 -6.76 -7.00
C ALA A 34 4.39 -7.95 -6.42
N ASN A 35 5.09 -8.87 -5.77
CA ASN A 35 4.51 -10.04 -5.10
C ASN A 35 4.17 -9.78 -3.63
N ALA A 36 4.81 -8.78 -3.01
CA ALA A 36 4.59 -8.44 -1.61
C ALA A 36 4.58 -6.92 -1.37
N ARG A 37 3.97 -6.50 -0.26
CA ARG A 37 3.90 -5.09 0.15
C ARG A 37 5.28 -4.46 0.29
N THR A 38 6.23 -5.18 0.88
CA THR A 38 7.61 -4.68 1.07
C THR A 38 8.29 -4.45 -0.28
N GLU A 39 8.13 -5.38 -1.22
CA GLU A 39 8.65 -5.24 -2.59
C GLU A 39 8.03 -4.03 -3.30
N ALA A 40 6.71 -3.88 -3.22
CA ALA A 40 6.02 -2.73 -3.79
C ALA A 40 6.51 -1.38 -3.22
N VAL A 41 6.81 -1.33 -1.92
CA VAL A 41 7.40 -0.13 -1.30
C VAL A 41 8.78 0.17 -1.89
N VAL A 42 9.64 -0.85 -2.03
CA VAL A 42 10.98 -0.68 -2.63
C VAL A 42 10.89 -0.21 -4.07
N ILE A 43 9.99 -0.79 -4.88
CA ILE A 43 9.76 -0.37 -6.27
C ILE A 43 9.28 1.08 -6.32
N ALA A 44 8.28 1.43 -5.50
CA ALA A 44 7.73 2.78 -5.46
C ALA A 44 8.77 3.84 -5.07
N ILE A 45 9.71 3.52 -4.16
CA ILE A 45 10.84 4.40 -3.82
C ILE A 45 11.79 4.53 -5.00
N LYS A 46 12.19 3.42 -5.64
CA LYS A 46 13.09 3.44 -6.80
C LYS A 46 12.52 4.24 -7.98
N GLN A 47 11.19 4.24 -8.13
CA GLN A 47 10.48 5.00 -9.15
C GLN A 47 10.18 6.45 -8.75
N GLY A 48 10.56 6.87 -7.53
CA GLY A 48 10.29 8.22 -7.02
C GLY A 48 8.82 8.52 -6.73
N LEU A 49 7.97 7.48 -6.62
CA LEU A 49 6.54 7.62 -6.32
C LEU A 49 6.29 7.97 -4.84
N ILE A 50 7.20 7.56 -3.94
CA ILE A 50 7.12 7.82 -2.51
C ILE A 50 8.52 7.97 -1.90
N SER A 51 8.61 8.73 -0.80
CA SER A 51 9.82 8.87 0.03
C SER A 51 9.69 8.17 1.39
N LEU A 52 10.82 7.69 1.91
CA LEU A 52 11.02 7.28 3.29
C LEU A 52 11.48 8.49 4.09
N ASP A 53 10.55 9.13 4.80
CA ASP A 53 10.84 10.01 5.94
C ASP A 53 10.25 9.33 7.19
#